data_AF-K2FBQ3-F1
#
_entry.id   AF-K2FBQ3-F1
#
_cell.length_a   1.000
_cell.length_b   1.000
_cell.length_c   1.000
_cell.angle_alpha   90.00
_cell.angle_beta   90.00
_cell.angle_gamma   90.00
#
_symmetry.space_group_name_H-M   'P 1'
#
loop_
_entity.id
_entity.type
_entity.pdbx_description
1 polymer ?
#
loop_
_entity_poly.entity_id
_entity_poly.type
_entity_poly.pdbx_seq_one_letter_code
_entity_poly.pdbx_strand_id
1 'polypeptide(L)'
;MLDPNFFNTIFVIPILNLLVIFYKLFLLVKLPGAFGFAIIALTIAIRMLFQPFFKKQIETAKKMQELKPHLDNLSSKHKDDKKQLQAEQLKLYQQHGINPTSGCLVMIIQLPVFIALYNTL
;
A
#
# COMPACT_ATOMS: atom_id res chain seq x y z
N MET A 1 -12.27 25.82 8.19
CA MET A 1 -11.25 25.49 7.17
C MET A 1 -10.77 24.04 7.24
N LEU A 2 -11.31 23.19 8.13
CA LEU A 2 -11.38 21.75 7.86
C LEU A 2 -12.86 21.39 7.83
N ASP A 3 -13.38 21.03 6.66
CA ASP A 3 -14.70 20.42 6.57
C ASP A 3 -14.65 19.07 7.29
N PRO A 4 -15.67 18.68 8.09
CA PRO A 4 -15.75 17.37 8.73
C PRO A 4 -16.08 16.29 7.68
N ASN A 5 -15.17 16.12 6.73
CA ASN A 5 -15.18 15.01 5.80
C ASN A 5 -14.75 13.74 6.54
N PHE A 6 -15.36 12.61 6.18
CA PHE A 6 -15.02 11.28 6.69
C PHE A 6 -13.49 11.05 6.75
N PHE A 7 -12.79 11.47 5.70
CA PHE A 7 -11.34 11.36 5.57
C PHE A 7 -10.56 12.12 6.66
N ASN A 8 -10.99 13.33 7.01
CA ASN A 8 -10.31 14.15 8.01
C ASN A 8 -10.46 13.54 9.42
N THR A 9 -11.64 13.03 9.72
CA THR A 9 -11.93 12.43 11.02
C THR A 9 -11.18 11.12 11.25
N ILE A 10 -11.07 10.31 10.19
CA ILE A 10 -10.50 8.96 10.31
C ILE A 10 -8.96 8.94 10.14
N PHE A 11 -8.40 9.82 9.32
CA PHE A 11 -6.94 9.86 9.07
C PHE A 11 -6.26 11.08 9.72
N VAL A 12 -6.77 12.29 9.50
CA VAL A 12 -6.04 13.52 9.83
C VAL A 12 -6.03 13.80 11.34
N ILE A 13 -7.16 13.66 12.02
CA ILE A 13 -7.30 13.89 13.47
C ILE A 13 -6.39 12.98 14.32
N PRO A 14 -6.37 11.64 14.14
CA PRO A 14 -5.51 10.79 14.96
C PRO A 14 -4.02 11.06 14.75
N ILE A 15 -3.61 11.37 13.51
CA ILE A 15 -2.22 11.72 13.18
C ILE A 15 -1.81 13.03 13.87
N LEU A 16 -2.68 14.05 13.83
CA LEU A 16 -2.45 15.33 14.51
C LEU A 16 -2.36 15.17 16.03
N ASN A 17 -3.26 14.40 16.63
CA ASN A 17 -3.20 14.14 18.08
C ASN A 17 -1.89 13.44 18.47
N LEU A 18 -1.43 12.46 17.67
CA LEU A 18 -0.16 11.77 17.90
C LEU A 18 1.03 12.74 17.80
N LEU A 19 1.03 13.62 16.79
CA LEU A 19 2.05 14.65 16.61
C LEU A 19 2.12 15.60 17.81
N VAL A 20 0.97 16.07 18.30
CA VAL A 20 0.90 16.98 19.45
C VAL A 20 1.40 16.30 20.73
N ILE A 21 1.13 15.02 20.92
CA ILE A 21 1.66 14.23 22.04
C ILE A 21 3.19 14.18 21.98
N PHE A 22 3.77 13.81 20.83
CA PHE A 22 5.22 13.79 20.66
C PHE A 22 5.85 15.17 20.84
N TYR A 23 5.24 16.21 20.27
CA TYR A 23 5.72 17.59 20.42
C TYR A 23 5.74 18.03 21.90
N LYS A 24 4.67 17.77 22.65
CA LYS A 24 4.62 18.07 24.10
C LYS A 24 5.67 17.29 24.88
N LEU A 25 5.90 16.03 24.53
CA LEU A 25 6.92 15.18 25.15
C LEU A 25 8.33 15.76 24.94
N PHE A 26 8.69 16.11 23.69
CA PHE A 26 10.00 16.69 23.38
C PHE A 26 10.19 18.10 23.94
N LEU A 27 9.11 18.87 24.09
CA LEU A 27 9.12 20.17 24.73
C LEU A 27 9.37 20.04 26.25
N LEU A 28 8.80 19.03 26.90
CA LEU A 28 9.04 18.73 28.32
C LEU A 28 10.51 18.37 28.58
N VAL A 29 11.17 17.71 27.62
CA VAL A 29 12.61 17.37 27.66
C VAL A 29 13.51 18.58 27.34
N LYS A 30 12.95 19.79 27.13
CA LYS A 30 13.68 21.03 26.79
C LYS A 30 14.61 20.88 25.57
N LEU A 31 14.17 20.13 24.57
CA LEU A 31 14.97 19.87 23.37
C LEU A 31 14.83 21.03 22.36
N PRO A 32 15.94 21.70 21.96
CA PRO A 32 15.87 22.71 20.90
C PRO A 32 15.49 22.04 19.57
N GLY A 33 14.48 22.57 18.87
CA GLY A 33 13.97 21.97 17.64
C GLY A 33 12.97 20.82 17.83
N ALA A 34 12.28 20.77 18.98
CA ALA A 34 11.29 19.74 19.33
C ALA A 34 10.25 19.42 18.23
N PHE A 35 9.90 20.38 17.37
CA PHE A 35 8.99 20.15 16.25
C PHE A 35 9.56 19.21 15.18
N GLY A 36 10.83 19.38 14.80
CA GLY A 36 11.49 18.51 13.82
C GLY A 36 11.64 17.09 14.35
N PHE A 37 12.06 16.95 15.62
CA PHE A 37 12.17 15.64 16.28
C PHE A 37 10.80 14.97 16.46
N ALA A 38 9.74 15.73 16.72
CA ALA A 38 8.37 15.18 16.78
C ALA A 38 7.93 14.58 15.44
N ILE A 39 8.24 15.22 14.31
CA ILE A 39 7.93 14.71 12.97
C ILE A 39 8.72 13.42 12.68
N ILE A 40 10.02 13.40 13.02
CA ILE A 40 10.87 12.22 12.84
C ILE A 40 10.36 11.05 13.71
N ALA A 41 10.02 11.31 14.96
CA ALA A 41 9.45 10.30 15.85
C ALA A 41 8.11 9.77 15.34
N LEU A 42 7.24 10.65 14.85
CA LEU A 42 5.95 10.28 14.24
C LEU A 42 6.15 9.37 13.03
N THR A 43 7.08 9.71 12.13
CA THR A 43 7.36 8.90 10.93
C THR A 43 7.94 7.53 11.29
N ILE A 44 8.80 7.45 12.31
CA ILE A 44 9.32 6.17 12.82
C ILE A 44 8.20 5.33 13.46
N ALA A 45 7.33 5.94 14.27
CA ALA A 45 6.21 5.26 14.91
C ALA A 45 5.23 4.70 13.87
N ILE A 46 4.87 5.49 12.86
CA ILE A 46 4.01 5.05 11.74
C ILE A 46 4.72 3.92 10.97
N ARG A 47 6.00 4.06 10.64
CA ARG A 47 6.74 3.00 9.94
C ARG A 47 6.74 1.70 10.72
N MET A 48 6.98 1.73 12.04
CA MET A 48 6.95 0.55 12.88
C MET A 48 5.55 -0.10 12.91
N LEU A 49 4.49 0.72 13.02
CA LEU A 49 3.11 0.23 13.03
C LEU A 49 2.73 -0.41 11.68
N PHE A 50 3.17 0.19 10.56
CA PHE A 50 2.91 -0.33 9.20
C PHE A 50 3.90 -1.40 8.75
N GLN A 51 5.00 -1.64 9.46
CA GLN A 51 6.00 -2.64 9.12
C GLN A 51 5.45 -4.07 8.92
N PRO A 52 4.55 -4.61 9.78
CA PRO A 52 3.91 -5.90 9.51
C PRO A 52 3.06 -5.89 8.23
N PHE A 53 2.42 -4.76 7.91
CA PHE A 53 1.63 -4.60 6.68
C PHE A 53 2.53 -4.59 5.43
N PHE A 54 3.64 -3.85 5.48
CA PHE A 54 4.63 -3.85 4.39
C PHE A 54 5.28 -5.21 4.18
N LYS A 55 5.59 -5.96 5.25
CA LYS A 55 6.12 -7.33 5.14
C LYS A 55 5.18 -8.23 4.36
N LYS A 56 3.88 -8.19 4.64
CA LYS A 56 2.86 -8.96 3.89
C LYS A 56 2.78 -8.54 2.42
N GLN A 57 2.87 -7.23 2.12
CA GLN A 57 2.91 -6.76 0.73
C GLN A 57 4.13 -7.29 -0.02
N ILE A 58 5.31 -7.25 0.60
CA ILE A 58 6.57 -7.73 -0.01
C ILE A 58 6.55 -9.25 -0.20
N GLU A 59 6.02 -10.01 0.77
CA GLU A 59 5.92 -11.46 0.66
C GLU A 59 5.04 -11.89 -0.53
N THR A 60 3.87 -11.26 -0.69
CA THR A 60 2.98 -11.52 -1.84
C THR A 60 3.66 -11.16 -3.15
N ALA A 61 4.41 -10.05 -3.19
CA ALA A 61 5.17 -9.65 -4.38
C ALA A 61 6.27 -10.65 -4.75
N LYS A 62 6.97 -11.20 -3.74
CA LYS A 62 8.00 -12.23 -3.95
C LYS A 62 7.39 -13.54 -4.48
N LYS A 63 6.29 -13.99 -3.90
CA LYS A 63 5.56 -15.19 -4.37
C LYS A 63 5.07 -15.04 -5.81
N MET A 64 4.62 -13.84 -6.19
CA MET A 64 4.29 -13.50 -7.58
C MET A 64 5.50 -13.61 -8.53
N GLN A 65 6.68 -13.17 -8.09
CA GLN A 65 7.90 -13.28 -8.88
C GLN A 65 8.37 -14.73 -9.05
N GLU A 66 8.23 -15.57 -8.03
CA GLU A 66 8.53 -17.00 -8.10
C GLU A 66 7.54 -17.75 -9.02
N LEU A 67 6.29 -17.27 -9.14
CA LEU A 67 5.29 -17.87 -10.02
C LEU A 67 5.45 -17.47 -11.50
N LYS A 68 6.14 -16.36 -11.82
CA LYS A 68 6.39 -15.93 -13.21
C LYS A 68 6.84 -17.04 -14.15
N PRO A 69 7.89 -17.83 -13.86
CA PRO A 69 8.32 -18.90 -14.76
C PRO A 69 7.23 -19.97 -14.99
N HIS A 70 6.38 -20.23 -14.00
CA HIS A 70 5.28 -21.19 -14.16
C HIS A 70 4.16 -20.62 -15.03
N LEU A 71 3.88 -19.32 -14.89
CA LEU A 71 2.94 -18.59 -15.74
C LEU A 71 3.42 -18.49 -17.19
N ASP A 72 4.72 -18.34 -17.43
CA ASP A 72 5.31 -18.29 -18.78
C ASP A 72 5.26 -19.65 -19.48
N ASN A 73 5.49 -20.74 -18.74
CA ASN A 73 5.32 -22.11 -19.24
C ASN A 73 3.86 -22.41 -19.58
N LEU A 74 2.93 -22.00 -18.71
CA LEU A 74 1.49 -22.13 -18.92
C LEU A 74 1.04 -21.34 -20.16
N SER A 75 1.54 -20.13 -20.31
CA SER A 75 1.24 -19.25 -21.45
C SER A 75 1.80 -19.81 -22.75
N SER A 76 2.93 -20.51 -22.70
CA SER A 76 3.51 -21.18 -23.86
C SER A 76 2.72 -22.42 -24.31
N LYS A 77 2.08 -23.12 -23.36
CA LYS A 77 1.22 -24.29 -23.65
C LYS A 77 -0.17 -23.92 -24.18
N HIS A 78 -0.71 -22.78 -23.75
CA HIS A 78 -2.09 -22.34 -24.08
C HIS A 78 -2.13 -21.07 -24.93
N LYS A 79 -1.18 -20.89 -25.86
CA LYS A 79 -1.09 -19.67 -26.71
C LYS A 79 -2.34 -19.40 -27.53
N ASP A 80 -3.00 -20.45 -28.04
CA ASP A 80 -4.21 -20.35 -28.86
C ASP A 80 -5.49 -20.12 -28.05
N ASP A 81 -5.49 -20.48 -26.75
CA ASP A 81 -6.72 -20.53 -25.95
C ASP A 81 -6.67 -19.59 -24.74
N LYS A 82 -6.81 -18.28 -25.02
CA LYS A 82 -6.71 -17.21 -24.01
C LYS A 82 -7.69 -17.37 -22.84
N LYS A 83 -8.88 -17.92 -23.09
CA LYS A 83 -9.88 -18.17 -22.02
C LYS A 83 -9.41 -19.27 -21.08
N GLN A 84 -8.89 -20.35 -21.63
CA GLN A 84 -8.39 -21.48 -20.85
C GLN A 84 -7.13 -21.08 -20.07
N LEU A 85 -6.24 -20.30 -20.71
CA LEU A 85 -5.06 -19.71 -20.08
C LEU A 85 -5.41 -18.85 -18.86
N GLN A 86 -6.40 -17.96 -18.94
CA GLN A 86 -6.82 -17.14 -17.78
C GLN A 86 -7.37 -18.01 -16.64
N ALA A 87 -8.16 -19.04 -16.95
CA ALA A 87 -8.71 -19.94 -15.95
C ALA A 87 -7.62 -20.78 -15.24
N GLU A 88 -6.63 -21.26 -15.98
CA GLU A 88 -5.49 -22.00 -15.41
C GLU A 88 -4.55 -21.09 -14.61
N GLN A 89 -4.29 -19.86 -15.06
CA GLN A 89 -3.54 -18.88 -14.28
C GLN A 89 -4.22 -18.62 -12.94
N LEU A 90 -5.55 -18.44 -12.94
CA LEU A 90 -6.32 -18.25 -11.71
C LEU A 90 -6.23 -19.46 -10.78
N LYS A 91 -6.36 -20.68 -11.31
CA LYS A 91 -6.18 -21.92 -10.52
C LYS A 91 -4.77 -22.00 -9.93
N LEU A 92 -3.75 -21.63 -10.70
CA LEU A 92 -2.36 -21.66 -10.23
C LEU A 92 -2.12 -20.66 -9.10
N TYR A 93 -2.68 -19.44 -9.19
CA TYR A 93 -2.64 -18.45 -8.12
C TYR A 93 -3.33 -18.97 -6.84
N GLN A 94 -4.49 -19.63 -6.98
CA GLN A 94 -5.23 -20.22 -5.87
C GLN A 94 -4.46 -21.38 -5.21
N GLN A 95 -3.84 -22.26 -6.01
CA GLN A 95 -3.01 -23.37 -5.49
C GLN A 95 -1.80 -22.88 -4.70
N HIS A 96 -1.20 -21.75 -5.09
CA HIS A 96 -0.07 -21.15 -4.39
C HIS A 96 -0.48 -20.18 -3.27
N GLY A 97 -1.79 -20.02 -3.02
CA GLY A 97 -2.33 -19.14 -1.98
C GLY A 97 -2.01 -17.66 -2.20
N ILE A 98 -1.79 -17.25 -3.45
CA ILE A 98 -1.45 -15.87 -3.82
C ILE A 98 -2.73 -15.14 -4.18
N ASN A 99 -3.00 -14.01 -3.53
CA ASN A 99 -4.17 -13.18 -3.86
C ASN A 99 -3.77 -12.10 -4.88
N PRO A 100 -4.13 -12.23 -6.18
CA PRO A 100 -3.70 -11.28 -7.23
C PRO A 100 -4.30 -9.87 -7.03
N THR A 101 -5.37 -9.77 -6.26
CA THR A 101 -6.05 -8.52 -5.92
C THR A 101 -5.21 -7.58 -5.06
N SER A 102 -4.26 -8.10 -4.29
CA SER A 102 -3.32 -7.27 -3.50
C SER A 102 -2.43 -6.41 -4.39
N GLY A 103 -2.09 -6.87 -5.59
CA GLY A 103 -1.21 -6.16 -6.54
C GLY A 103 -1.96 -5.16 -7.41
N CYS A 104 -3.18 -5.47 -7.85
CA CYS A 104 -3.96 -4.56 -8.70
C CYS A 104 -4.59 -3.39 -7.93
N LEU A 105 -4.66 -3.45 -6.60
CA LEU A 105 -5.22 -2.37 -5.76
C LEU A 105 -4.51 -1.02 -5.98
N VAL A 106 -3.18 -1.04 -6.12
CA VAL A 106 -2.38 0.17 -6.39
C VAL A 106 -2.68 0.73 -7.78
N MET A 107 -2.85 -0.16 -8.77
CA MET A 107 -3.16 0.22 -10.14
C MET A 107 -4.57 0.85 -10.26
N ILE A 108 -5.53 0.31 -9.50
CA ILE A 108 -6.90 0.83 -9.44
C ILE A 108 -6.92 2.22 -8.78
N ILE A 109 -6.11 2.47 -7.76
CA ILE A 109 -6.01 3.80 -7.13
C ILE A 109 -5.32 4.81 -8.07
N GLN A 110 -4.41 4.34 -8.92
CA GLN A 110 -3.69 5.20 -9.88
C GLN A 110 -4.56 5.61 -11.09
N LEU A 111 -5.46 4.75 -11.54
CA LEU A 111 -6.33 4.99 -12.71
C LEU A 111 -7.17 6.29 -12.62
N PRO A 112 -7.84 6.59 -11.48
CA PRO A 112 -8.57 7.84 -11.27
C PRO A 112 -7.71 9.09 -11.41
N VAL A 113 -6.46 9.04 -10.97
CA VAL A 113 -5.52 10.18 -11.08
C VAL A 113 -5.24 10.49 -12.54
N PHE A 114 -5.06 9.46 -13.37
CA PHE A 114 -4.90 9.65 -14.82
C PHE A 114 -6.15 10.19 -15.50
N ILE A 115 -7.34 9.70 -15.13
CA ILE A 115 -8.61 10.19 -15.68
C ILE A 115 -8.86 11.65 -15.30
N ALA A 116 -8.52 12.03 -14.06
CA ALA A 116 -8.62 13.41 -13.59
C ALA A 116 -7.69 14.34 -14.38
N LEU A 117 -6.43 13.94 -14.61
CA LEU A 117 -5.47 14.69 -15.42
C LEU A 117 -5.90 14.79 -16.90
N TYR A 118 -6.44 13.72 -17.49
CA TYR A 118 -6.92 13.75 -18.88
C TYR A 118 -8.16 14.63 -19.08
N ASN A 119 -9.06 14.71 -18.08
CA ASN A 119 -10.23 15.59 -18.14
C ASN A 119 -9.92 17.06 -17.84
N THR A 120 -8.77 17.36 -17.23
CA THR A 120 -8.36 18.74 -16.91
C THR A 120 -7.42 19.36 -17.93
N LEU A 121 -6.79 18.54 -18.79
CA LEU A 121 -5.98 19.00 -19.93
C LEU A 121 -6.79 19.13 -21.22
#